data_AF-A0A484L2M5-F1
#
_entry.id   AF-A0A484L2M5-F1
#
_cell.length_a   1.000
_cell.length_b   1.000
_cell.length_c   1.000
_cell.angle_alpha   90.00
_cell.angle_beta   90.00
_cell.angle_gamma   90.00
#
_symmetry.space_group_name_H-M   'P 1'
#
loop_
_entity.id
_entity.type
_entity.pdbx_description
1 polymer ?
#
loop_
_entity_poly.entity_id
_entity_poly.type
_entity_poly.pdbx_seq_one_letter_code
_entity_poly.pdbx_strand_id
1 'polypeptide(L)'
;MTTAVVAALLHYLGVVDLSSFTHEQRQEKKDVDALDIVHVIAQTAHCIAQGKVGSGFDVSSAVYGSQRYVRFSPEVLYPAQNAGMATPLTEVISEVLKAKWDHERTKFSLPPLMTLLLGEPGTGGSSTPSMVGAVKKWQKSDPQNSHETWMKLLNGNSTLEIHLNALCKLAESDCTSYESIINNCSTLPAGKWREAVSGPHQAEVVKDLMGARDAMLGIRYHMRKMGEAAGIPIEPETQTQLLDETMSMEGVVLAGVPGAGGFDAVFAVTLGSSSSSSSNNLMRVWSSHNVLPLLVREDPRGVSLETHGDPRTRQVTSEVSSIKIDD
;
A
#
# COMPACT_ATOMS: atom_id res chain seq x y z
N MET A 1 -11.47 -6.86 8.59
CA MET A 1 -12.34 -7.64 9.50
C MET A 1 -12.55 -9.07 9.03
N THR A 2 -13.06 -9.29 7.80
CA THR A 2 -13.33 -10.64 7.25
C THR A 2 -12.15 -11.60 7.38
N THR A 3 -10.95 -11.16 6.98
CA THR A 3 -9.73 -11.98 7.05
C THR A 3 -9.42 -12.48 8.45
N ALA A 4 -9.44 -11.59 9.45
CA ALA A 4 -9.12 -11.95 10.83
C ALA A 4 -10.11 -12.98 11.41
N VAL A 5 -11.41 -12.81 11.13
CA VAL A 5 -12.45 -13.75 11.58
C VAL A 5 -12.28 -15.11 10.92
N VAL A 6 -12.06 -15.14 9.60
CA VAL A 6 -11.84 -16.39 8.85
C VAL A 6 -10.59 -17.11 9.34
N ALA A 7 -9.48 -16.39 9.48
CA ALA A 7 -8.23 -16.97 9.97
C ALA A 7 -8.38 -17.55 11.38
N ALA A 8 -9.04 -16.83 12.29
CA ALA A 8 -9.29 -17.28 13.65
C ALA A 8 -10.14 -18.57 13.69
N LEU A 9 -11.20 -18.64 12.86
CA LEU A 9 -12.06 -19.82 12.79
C LEU A 9 -11.34 -21.03 12.20
N LEU A 10 -10.61 -20.85 11.10
CA LEU A 10 -9.84 -21.93 10.47
C LEU A 10 -8.75 -22.45 11.40
N HIS A 11 -8.12 -21.55 12.17
CA HIS A 11 -7.16 -21.93 13.19
C HIS A 11 -7.80 -22.71 14.34
N TYR A 12 -8.89 -22.17 14.90
CA TYR A 12 -9.61 -22.78 16.01
C TYR A 12 -10.13 -24.19 15.67
N LEU A 13 -10.59 -24.39 14.44
CA LEU A 13 -11.09 -25.68 13.94
C LEU A 13 -9.96 -26.63 13.50
N GLY A 14 -8.69 -26.22 13.60
CA GLY A 14 -7.55 -27.04 13.21
C GLY A 14 -7.38 -27.26 11.70
N VAL A 15 -8.02 -26.43 10.87
CA VAL A 15 -7.88 -26.47 9.41
C VAL A 15 -6.53 -25.90 8.97
N VAL A 16 -6.07 -24.85 9.66
CA VAL A 16 -4.75 -24.24 9.48
C VAL A 16 -4.07 -24.06 10.84
N ASP A 17 -2.75 -24.19 10.87
CA ASP A 17 -1.97 -23.84 12.07
C ASP A 17 -1.33 -22.47 11.85
N LEU A 18 -1.75 -21.47 12.62
CA LEU A 18 -1.21 -20.11 12.55
C LEU A 18 -0.09 -19.85 13.57
N SER A 19 0.28 -20.84 14.39
CA SER A 19 1.30 -20.68 15.42
C SER A 19 2.73 -20.71 14.89
N SER A 20 2.94 -21.27 13.69
CA SER A 20 4.25 -21.35 13.02
C SER A 20 4.72 -20.02 12.41
N PHE A 21 3.83 -19.05 12.20
CA PHE A 21 4.15 -17.78 11.53
C PHE A 21 4.88 -16.80 12.46
N THR A 22 6.08 -17.16 12.92
CA THR A 22 6.97 -16.24 13.65
C THR A 22 7.69 -15.29 12.67
N HIS A 23 8.15 -14.15 13.21
CA HIS A 23 8.60 -12.95 12.50
C HIS A 23 9.64 -13.14 11.37
N GLU A 24 10.36 -14.27 11.36
CA GLU A 24 11.53 -14.49 10.50
C GLU A 24 11.44 -15.74 9.60
N GLN A 25 10.38 -16.56 9.68
CA GLN A 25 10.36 -17.91 9.05
C GLN A 25 9.15 -18.19 8.14
N ARG A 26 8.60 -17.19 7.43
CA ARG A 26 7.50 -17.39 6.46
C ARG A 26 7.99 -17.92 5.11
N GLN A 27 8.68 -19.05 5.08
CA GLN A 27 9.28 -19.59 3.85
C GLN A 27 9.06 -21.10 3.65
N GLU A 28 8.43 -21.79 4.59
CA GLU A 28 8.08 -23.19 4.38
C GLU A 28 6.86 -23.30 3.46
N LYS A 29 6.88 -24.26 2.53
CA LYS A 29 5.77 -24.51 1.60
C LYS A 29 4.42 -24.70 2.32
N LYS A 30 4.45 -25.33 3.49
CA LYS A 30 3.28 -25.60 4.33
C LYS A 30 2.62 -24.32 4.86
N ASP A 31 3.42 -23.31 5.18
CA ASP A 31 2.95 -22.00 5.64
C ASP A 31 2.27 -21.23 4.50
N VAL A 32 2.81 -21.35 3.28
CA VAL A 32 2.20 -20.77 2.07
C VAL A 32 0.85 -21.41 1.78
N ASP A 33 0.77 -22.75 1.83
CA ASP A 33 -0.47 -23.49 1.60
C ASP A 33 -1.57 -23.12 2.63
N ALA A 34 -1.20 -22.92 3.89
CA ALA A 34 -2.13 -22.50 4.95
C ALA A 34 -2.67 -21.07 4.74
N LEU A 35 -1.80 -20.11 4.39
CA LEU A 35 -2.22 -18.74 4.09
C LEU A 35 -3.07 -18.66 2.83
N ASP A 36 -2.81 -19.50 1.83
CA ASP A 36 -3.62 -19.58 0.61
C ASP A 36 -5.04 -20.07 0.91
N ILE A 37 -5.21 -21.06 1.81
CA ILE A 37 -6.53 -21.47 2.29
C ILE A 37 -7.25 -20.30 2.98
N VAL A 38 -6.56 -19.58 3.87
CA VAL A 38 -7.13 -18.41 4.55
C VAL A 38 -7.55 -17.35 3.53
N HIS A 39 -6.71 -17.05 2.55
CA HIS A 39 -6.99 -16.07 1.50
C HIS A 39 -8.21 -16.45 0.67
N VAL A 40 -8.25 -17.68 0.12
CA VAL A 40 -9.35 -18.14 -0.73
C VAL A 40 -10.67 -18.09 0.03
N ILE A 41 -10.71 -18.57 1.27
CA ILE A 41 -11.93 -18.58 2.08
C ILE A 41 -12.33 -17.16 2.49
N ALA A 42 -11.37 -16.33 2.90
CA ALA A 42 -11.64 -14.94 3.27
C ALA A 42 -12.13 -14.11 2.08
N GLN A 43 -11.55 -14.32 0.90
CA GLN A 43 -11.94 -13.64 -0.33
C GLN A 43 -13.34 -14.07 -0.78
N THR A 44 -13.64 -15.36 -0.66
CA THR A 44 -14.97 -15.91 -0.95
C THR A 44 -16.01 -15.33 -0.01
N ALA A 45 -15.75 -15.34 1.30
CA ALA A 45 -16.65 -14.75 2.30
C ALA A 45 -16.85 -13.25 2.08
N HIS A 46 -15.78 -12.51 1.74
CA HIS A 46 -15.85 -11.10 1.42
C HIS A 46 -16.71 -10.84 0.17
N CYS A 47 -16.53 -11.66 -0.89
CA CYS A 47 -17.33 -11.58 -2.11
C CYS A 47 -18.82 -11.82 -1.85
N ILE A 48 -19.17 -12.85 -1.07
CA ILE A 48 -20.55 -13.16 -0.69
C ILE A 48 -21.16 -11.98 0.07
N ALA A 49 -20.46 -11.46 1.08
CA ALA A 49 -20.94 -10.36 1.90
C ALA A 49 -21.10 -9.05 1.11
N GLN A 50 -20.21 -8.78 0.15
CA GLN A 50 -20.25 -7.57 -0.67
C GLN A 50 -21.23 -7.68 -1.86
N GLY A 51 -21.62 -8.90 -2.24
CA GLY A 51 -22.48 -9.18 -3.41
C GLY A 51 -21.79 -8.89 -4.76
N LYS A 52 -20.47 -8.69 -4.77
CA LYS A 52 -19.68 -8.42 -5.98
C LYS A 52 -18.23 -8.87 -5.81
N VAL A 53 -17.57 -9.12 -6.95
CA VAL A 53 -16.14 -9.41 -6.95
C VAL A 53 -15.34 -8.09 -6.91
N GLY A 54 -14.80 -7.76 -5.74
CA GLY A 54 -13.89 -6.62 -5.55
C GLY A 54 -12.48 -6.83 -6.13
N SER A 55 -11.54 -5.93 -5.83
CA SER A 55 -10.15 -6.06 -6.26
C SER A 55 -9.42 -7.22 -5.58
N GLY A 56 -9.84 -7.59 -4.37
CA GLY A 56 -9.23 -8.63 -3.54
C GLY A 56 -7.90 -8.22 -2.90
N PHE A 57 -7.43 -7.00 -3.14
CA PHE A 57 -6.17 -6.51 -2.58
C PHE A 57 -6.23 -6.35 -1.07
N ASP A 58 -7.33 -5.82 -0.54
CA ASP A 58 -7.56 -5.61 0.89
C ASP A 58 -7.56 -6.91 1.70
N VAL A 59 -8.22 -7.95 1.18
CA VAL A 59 -8.21 -9.29 1.77
C VAL A 59 -6.81 -9.90 1.64
N SER A 60 -6.20 -9.80 0.47
CA SER A 60 -4.85 -10.32 0.22
C SER A 60 -3.82 -9.68 1.15
N SER A 61 -3.78 -8.35 1.27
CA SER A 61 -2.82 -7.66 2.14
C SER A 61 -3.05 -7.96 3.62
N ALA A 62 -4.31 -8.13 4.04
CA ALA A 62 -4.62 -8.58 5.39
C ALA A 62 -4.15 -10.02 5.69
N VAL A 63 -4.00 -10.88 4.68
CA VAL A 63 -3.46 -12.24 4.85
C VAL A 63 -1.94 -12.24 4.80
N TYR A 64 -1.37 -11.70 3.72
CA TYR A 64 0.06 -11.90 3.41
C TYR A 64 0.96 -10.74 3.86
N GLY A 65 0.38 -9.59 4.21
CA GLY A 65 1.12 -8.37 4.56
C GLY A 65 1.53 -7.56 3.33
N SER A 66 2.62 -6.81 3.45
CA SER A 66 3.15 -5.95 2.40
C SER A 66 3.54 -6.74 1.15
N GLN A 67 3.03 -6.29 0.00
CA GLN A 67 3.16 -7.02 -1.25
C GLN A 67 2.92 -6.13 -2.46
N ARG A 68 3.47 -6.54 -3.60
CA ARG A 68 2.90 -6.25 -4.91
C ARG A 68 1.86 -7.31 -5.22
N TYR A 69 0.71 -6.89 -5.72
CA TYR A 69 -0.43 -7.75 -6.00
C TYR A 69 -0.98 -7.52 -7.40
N VAL A 70 -1.20 -8.61 -8.13
CA VAL A 70 -2.00 -8.64 -9.35
C VAL A 70 -3.24 -9.46 -9.07
N ARG A 71 -4.40 -8.87 -9.34
CA ARG A 71 -5.70 -9.48 -9.08
C ARG A 71 -5.92 -10.75 -9.89
N PHE A 72 -6.56 -11.74 -9.27
CA PHE A 72 -7.05 -12.95 -9.94
C PHE A 72 -8.16 -12.66 -10.96
N SER A 73 -8.34 -13.56 -11.92
CA SER A 73 -9.47 -13.61 -12.84
C SER A 73 -10.79 -13.75 -12.07
N PRO A 74 -11.76 -12.82 -12.21
CA PRO A 74 -12.97 -12.78 -11.39
C PRO A 74 -13.84 -14.04 -11.47
N GLU A 75 -13.68 -14.85 -12.53
CA GLU A 75 -14.37 -16.10 -12.81
C GLU A 75 -14.21 -17.11 -11.66
N VAL A 76 -13.06 -17.10 -10.97
CA VAL A 76 -12.77 -18.02 -9.86
C VAL A 76 -13.76 -17.85 -8.69
N LEU A 77 -14.48 -16.72 -8.62
CA LEU A 77 -15.46 -16.42 -7.58
C LEU A 77 -16.92 -16.41 -8.08
N TYR A 78 -17.20 -16.76 -9.33
CA TYR A 78 -18.58 -16.86 -9.84
C TYR A 78 -19.46 -17.83 -9.02
N PRO A 79 -18.96 -19.00 -8.55
CA PRO A 79 -19.75 -19.86 -7.65
C PRO A 79 -20.21 -19.15 -6.38
N ALA A 80 -19.39 -18.23 -5.86
CA ALA A 80 -19.67 -17.48 -4.65
C ALA A 80 -20.75 -16.40 -4.83
N GLN A 81 -20.93 -15.88 -6.05
CA GLN A 81 -21.92 -14.82 -6.31
C GLN A 81 -23.38 -15.31 -6.19
N ASN A 82 -23.61 -16.61 -6.37
CA ASN A 82 -24.93 -17.26 -6.27
C ASN A 82 -25.07 -18.14 -5.01
N ALA A 83 -24.10 -18.06 -4.08
CA ALA A 83 -24.07 -18.90 -2.90
C ALA A 83 -25.33 -18.71 -2.04
N GLY A 84 -25.97 -19.83 -1.66
CA GLY A 84 -27.17 -19.81 -0.81
C GLY A 84 -28.50 -19.59 -1.53
N MET A 85 -28.52 -19.35 -2.85
CA MET A 85 -29.76 -19.31 -3.64
C MET A 85 -29.98 -20.58 -4.48
N ALA A 86 -28.93 -21.13 -5.09
CA ALA A 86 -29.04 -22.32 -5.97
C ALA A 86 -28.03 -23.43 -5.62
N THR A 87 -26.85 -23.08 -5.09
CA THR A 87 -25.76 -24.02 -4.81
C THR A 87 -25.49 -24.08 -3.31
N PRO A 88 -25.41 -25.28 -2.69
CA PRO A 88 -25.00 -25.44 -1.30
C PRO A 88 -23.62 -24.82 -1.04
N LEU A 89 -23.46 -24.15 0.10
CA LEU A 89 -22.20 -23.47 0.44
C LEU A 89 -21.00 -24.43 0.47
N THR A 90 -21.21 -25.69 0.84
CA THR A 90 -20.17 -26.72 0.86
C THR A 90 -19.62 -27.02 -0.54
N GLU A 91 -20.47 -27.01 -1.56
CA GLU A 91 -20.07 -27.20 -2.95
C GLU A 91 -19.32 -25.97 -3.46
N VAL A 92 -19.84 -24.77 -3.19
CA VAL A 92 -19.16 -23.51 -3.52
C VAL A 92 -17.75 -23.47 -2.95
N ILE A 93 -17.57 -23.80 -1.67
CA ILE A 93 -16.25 -23.84 -1.01
C ILE A 93 -15.35 -24.91 -1.65
N SER A 94 -15.89 -26.09 -1.99
CA SER A 94 -15.10 -27.12 -2.68
C SER A 94 -14.61 -26.67 -4.05
N GLU A 95 -15.44 -25.96 -4.81
CA GLU A 95 -15.10 -25.43 -6.13
C GLU A 95 -14.03 -24.35 -6.05
N VAL A 96 -14.19 -23.33 -5.20
CA VAL A 96 -13.22 -22.23 -5.09
C VAL A 96 -11.86 -22.69 -4.56
N LEU A 97 -11.82 -23.71 -3.69
CA LEU A 97 -10.57 -24.31 -3.21
C LEU A 97 -9.86 -25.16 -4.28
N LYS A 98 -10.59 -25.74 -5.24
CA LYS A 98 -10.03 -26.49 -6.36
C LYS A 98 -9.71 -25.61 -7.57
N ALA A 99 -10.29 -24.41 -7.63
CA ALA A 99 -10.07 -23.47 -8.71
C ALA A 99 -8.60 -23.04 -8.79
N LYS A 100 -8.14 -22.76 -10.02
CA LYS A 100 -6.81 -22.20 -10.23
C LYS A 100 -6.89 -20.68 -10.08
N TRP A 101 -6.42 -20.19 -8.94
CA TRP A 101 -6.26 -18.77 -8.70
C TRP A 101 -4.97 -18.29 -9.39
N ASP A 102 -5.11 -17.31 -10.27
CA ASP A 102 -4.05 -16.72 -11.11
C ASP A 102 -3.61 -15.34 -10.62
N HIS A 103 -3.91 -15.00 -9.36
CA HIS A 103 -3.34 -13.81 -8.74
C HIS A 103 -1.82 -13.95 -8.63
N GLU A 104 -1.11 -12.84 -8.80
CA GLU A 104 0.31 -12.78 -8.53
C GLU A 104 0.54 -12.01 -7.23
N ARG A 105 1.48 -12.51 -6.42
CA ARG A 105 1.97 -11.84 -5.23
C ARG A 105 3.49 -11.93 -5.22
N THR A 106 4.13 -10.80 -5.02
CA THR A 106 5.57 -10.74 -4.72
C THR A 106 5.78 -9.93 -3.46
N LYS A 107 6.72 -10.37 -2.62
CA LYS A 107 7.10 -9.63 -1.41
C LYS A 107 7.57 -8.24 -1.82
N PHE A 108 7.07 -7.24 -1.13
CA PHE A 108 7.43 -5.86 -1.33
C PHE A 108 7.46 -5.17 0.03
N SER A 109 8.45 -4.32 0.26
CA SER A 109 8.57 -3.53 1.48
C SER A 109 9.20 -2.19 1.15
N LEU A 110 8.97 -1.19 1.99
CA LEU A 110 9.72 0.06 1.88
C LEU A 110 11.21 -0.20 2.16
N PRO A 111 12.12 0.52 1.47
CA PRO A 111 13.54 0.48 1.80
C PRO A 111 13.79 0.89 3.26
N PRO A 112 14.88 0.40 3.88
CA PRO A 112 15.26 0.81 5.23
C PRO A 112 15.36 2.33 5.35
N LEU A 113 15.00 2.86 6.53
CA LEU A 113 14.96 4.30 6.82
C LEU A 113 14.05 5.11 5.87
N MET A 114 12.96 4.51 5.42
CA MET A 114 11.84 5.21 4.80
C MET A 114 10.58 5.07 5.64
N THR A 115 9.86 6.16 5.84
CA THR A 115 8.65 6.20 6.66
C THR A 115 7.44 6.57 5.81
N LEU A 116 6.40 5.71 5.83
CA LEU A 116 5.09 6.02 5.26
C LEU A 116 4.28 6.88 6.24
N LEU A 117 3.70 7.96 5.72
CA LEU A 117 2.75 8.82 6.40
C LEU A 117 1.44 8.81 5.61
N LEU A 118 0.32 8.61 6.29
CA LEU A 118 -1.02 8.77 5.71
C LEU A 118 -1.68 10.01 6.29
N GLY A 119 -2.44 10.73 5.47
CA GLY A 119 -3.17 11.92 5.87
C GLY A 119 -4.63 11.82 5.45
N GLU A 120 -5.55 12.20 6.33
CA GLU A 120 -6.98 12.26 6.05
C GLU A 120 -7.44 13.72 5.97
N PRO A 121 -7.84 14.23 4.80
CA PRO A 121 -8.32 15.62 4.63
C PRO A 121 -9.65 15.95 5.34
N GLY A 122 -10.32 14.97 5.97
CA GLY A 122 -11.49 15.15 6.84
C GLY A 122 -12.81 15.55 6.16
N THR A 123 -12.80 15.92 4.87
CA THR A 123 -13.99 16.34 4.11
C THR A 123 -13.93 15.91 2.65
N GLY A 124 -15.10 15.71 2.02
CA GLY A 124 -15.19 15.50 0.57
C GLY A 124 -15.16 14.04 0.09
N GLY A 125 -15.40 13.07 0.97
CA GLY A 125 -15.31 11.63 0.67
C GLY A 125 -15.88 11.22 -0.70
N SER A 126 -15.16 10.34 -1.38
CA SER A 126 -15.39 10.01 -2.78
C SER A 126 -16.05 8.64 -2.95
N SER A 127 -17.02 8.56 -3.86
CA SER A 127 -17.68 7.31 -4.16
C SER A 127 -16.82 6.46 -5.09
N THR A 128 -16.01 5.57 -4.51
CA THR A 128 -15.18 4.60 -5.25
C THR A 128 -15.94 3.91 -6.40
N PRO A 129 -17.18 3.39 -6.22
CA PRO A 129 -17.95 2.79 -7.31
C PRO A 129 -18.24 3.76 -8.47
N SER A 130 -18.56 5.02 -8.16
CA SER A 130 -18.82 6.05 -9.17
C SER A 130 -17.56 6.38 -9.96
N MET A 131 -16.43 6.57 -9.26
CA MET A 131 -15.15 6.89 -9.90
C MET A 131 -14.67 5.76 -10.81
N VAL A 132 -14.70 4.51 -10.33
CA VAL A 132 -14.36 3.33 -11.15
C VAL A 132 -15.31 3.22 -12.35
N GLY A 133 -16.60 3.51 -12.16
CA GLY A 133 -17.60 3.54 -13.22
C GLY A 133 -17.26 4.56 -14.32
N ALA A 134 -16.85 5.76 -13.94
CA ALA A 134 -16.45 6.82 -14.88
C ALA A 134 -15.19 6.44 -15.67
N VAL A 135 -14.16 5.89 -15.01
CA VAL A 135 -12.94 5.40 -15.69
C VAL A 135 -13.28 4.29 -16.69
N LYS A 136 -14.12 3.32 -16.30
CA LYS A 136 -14.57 2.25 -17.21
C LYS A 136 -15.38 2.78 -18.40
N LYS A 137 -16.20 3.81 -18.17
CA LYS A 137 -16.95 4.48 -19.26
C LYS A 137 -15.99 5.15 -20.23
N TRP A 138 -15.00 5.89 -19.71
CA TRP A 138 -13.97 6.51 -20.52
C TRP A 138 -13.15 5.51 -21.33
N GLN A 139 -12.72 4.40 -20.72
CA GLN A 139 -12.02 3.31 -21.41
C GLN A 139 -12.80 2.77 -22.61
N LYS A 140 -14.13 2.68 -22.50
CA LYS A 140 -14.99 2.23 -23.60
C LYS A 140 -15.19 3.31 -24.67
N SER A 141 -15.27 4.58 -24.29
CA SER A 141 -15.50 5.68 -25.23
C SER A 141 -14.25 6.10 -25.98
N ASP A 142 -13.07 5.91 -25.40
CA ASP A 142 -11.78 6.26 -26.01
C ASP A 142 -10.72 5.17 -25.73
N PRO A 143 -10.81 4.00 -26.42
CA PRO A 143 -9.95 2.86 -26.14
C PRO A 143 -8.46 3.13 -26.38
N GLN A 144 -8.12 3.94 -27.39
CA GLN A 144 -6.74 4.21 -27.75
C GLN A 144 -6.04 5.08 -26.69
N ASN A 145 -6.59 6.27 -26.38
CA ASN A 145 -5.96 7.16 -25.40
C ASN A 145 -6.01 6.58 -23.99
N SER A 146 -7.08 5.85 -23.67
CA SER A 146 -7.17 5.17 -22.38
C SER A 146 -6.13 4.07 -22.23
N HIS A 147 -5.92 3.25 -23.26
CA HIS A 147 -4.87 2.24 -23.26
C HIS A 147 -3.47 2.87 -23.12
N GLU A 148 -3.18 3.93 -23.89
CA GLU A 148 -1.89 4.63 -23.79
C GLU A 148 -1.63 5.19 -22.39
N THR A 149 -2.63 5.84 -21.79
CA THR A 149 -2.54 6.37 -20.42
C THR A 149 -2.35 5.24 -19.41
N TRP A 150 -3.06 4.12 -19.58
CA TRP A 150 -2.95 2.94 -18.72
C TRP A 150 -1.55 2.32 -18.78
N MET A 151 -0.97 2.22 -19.98
CA MET A 151 0.40 1.72 -20.17
C MET A 151 1.44 2.65 -19.56
N LYS A 152 1.25 3.98 -19.64
CA LYS A 152 2.12 4.95 -18.96
C LYS A 152 2.06 4.82 -17.43
N LEU A 153 0.86 4.61 -16.87
CA LEU A 153 0.69 4.32 -15.44
C LEU A 153 1.34 3.00 -15.03
N LEU A 154 1.16 1.93 -15.82
CA LEU A 154 1.81 0.65 -15.59
C LEU A 154 3.34 0.82 -15.57
N ASN A 155 3.90 1.47 -16.59
CA ASN A 155 5.33 1.72 -16.67
C ASN A 155 5.83 2.56 -15.50
N GLY A 156 5.14 3.64 -15.15
CA GLY A 156 5.50 4.47 -13.99
C GLY A 156 5.54 3.68 -12.68
N ASN A 157 4.51 2.85 -12.42
CA ASN A 157 4.47 2.00 -11.23
C ASN A 157 5.60 0.95 -11.24
N SER A 158 5.88 0.32 -12.39
CA SER A 158 7.00 -0.63 -12.52
C SER A 158 8.36 0.05 -12.33
N THR A 159 8.55 1.27 -12.83
CA THR A 159 9.78 2.04 -12.61
C THR A 159 9.95 2.40 -11.14
N LEU A 160 8.89 2.84 -10.45
CA LEU A 160 8.93 3.09 -9.02
C LEU A 160 9.30 1.83 -8.22
N GLU A 161 8.67 0.70 -8.55
CA GLU A 161 8.99 -0.61 -7.95
C GLU A 161 10.47 -0.99 -8.13
N ILE A 162 11.02 -0.79 -9.34
CA ILE A 162 12.43 -1.07 -9.63
C ILE A 162 13.35 -0.25 -8.73
N HIS A 163 13.11 1.06 -8.61
CA HIS A 163 13.95 1.93 -7.77
C HIS A 163 13.85 1.59 -6.29
N LEU A 164 12.65 1.32 -5.77
CA LEU A 164 12.48 0.91 -4.37
C LEU A 164 13.18 -0.43 -4.09
N ASN A 165 13.07 -1.41 -4.99
CA ASN A 165 13.80 -2.67 -4.86
C ASN A 165 15.32 -2.50 -4.98
N ALA A 166 15.80 -1.57 -5.81
CA ALA A 166 17.22 -1.24 -5.91
C ALA A 166 17.75 -0.64 -4.60
N LEU A 167 16.98 0.26 -3.97
CA LEU A 167 17.32 0.85 -2.67
C LEU A 167 17.41 -0.20 -1.57
N CYS A 168 16.50 -1.18 -1.52
CA CYS A 168 16.62 -2.33 -0.60
C CYS A 168 17.94 -3.09 -0.79
N LYS A 169 18.31 -3.39 -2.04
CA LYS A 169 19.57 -4.10 -2.37
C LYS A 169 20.81 -3.27 -2.02
N LEU A 170 20.76 -1.96 -2.24
CA LEU A 170 21.85 -1.05 -1.87
C LEU A 170 22.05 -1.03 -0.35
N ALA A 171 20.95 -0.95 0.42
CA ALA A 171 20.99 -1.03 1.88
C ALA A 171 21.57 -2.36 2.39
N GLU A 172 21.24 -3.48 1.74
CA GLU A 172 21.82 -4.80 2.08
C GLU A 172 23.33 -4.88 1.75
N SER A 173 23.77 -4.23 0.67
CA SER A 173 25.15 -4.31 0.20
C SER A 173 26.15 -3.47 1.01
N ASP A 174 25.75 -2.28 1.46
CA ASP A 174 26.57 -1.39 2.30
C ASP A 174 25.65 -0.54 3.21
N CYS A 175 25.21 -1.16 4.29
CA CYS A 175 24.27 -0.55 5.24
C CYS A 175 24.79 0.78 5.81
N THR A 176 26.06 0.86 6.20
CA THR A 176 26.62 2.08 6.81
C THR A 176 26.59 3.27 5.83
N SER A 177 27.00 3.03 4.58
CA SER A 177 27.03 4.07 3.55
C SER A 177 25.62 4.50 3.15
N TYR A 178 24.70 3.53 3.02
CA TYR A 178 23.28 3.75 2.77
C TYR A 178 22.63 4.58 3.89
N GLU A 179 22.76 4.18 5.16
CA GLU A 179 22.18 4.89 6.29
C GLU A 179 22.72 6.33 6.39
N SER A 180 24.02 6.51 6.18
CA SER A 180 24.65 7.83 6.19
C SER A 180 24.04 8.76 5.14
N ILE A 181 23.88 8.31 3.90
CA ILE A 181 23.33 9.16 2.84
C ILE A 181 21.83 9.41 2.99
N ILE A 182 21.05 8.43 3.46
CA ILE A 182 19.62 8.60 3.76
C ILE A 182 19.42 9.65 4.85
N ASN A 183 20.21 9.58 5.93
CA ASN A 183 20.14 10.57 7.01
C ASN A 183 20.53 11.97 6.52
N ASN A 184 21.57 12.10 5.70
CA ASN A 184 21.95 13.41 5.12
C ASN A 184 20.86 13.96 4.18
N CYS A 185 20.26 13.11 3.34
CA CYS A 185 19.20 13.52 2.42
C CYS A 185 17.89 13.86 3.15
N SER A 186 17.66 13.29 4.34
CA SER A 186 16.44 13.53 5.12
C SER A 186 16.27 14.97 5.60
N THR A 187 17.35 15.74 5.69
CA THR A 187 17.37 17.15 6.11
C THR A 187 17.57 18.11 4.94
N LEU A 188 17.43 17.62 3.70
CA LEU A 188 17.66 18.39 2.49
C LEU A 188 16.46 18.30 1.55
N PRO A 189 16.12 19.38 0.82
CA PRO A 189 15.20 19.29 -0.30
C PRO A 189 15.82 18.45 -1.42
N ALA A 190 14.97 17.75 -2.19
CA ALA A 190 15.41 16.79 -3.20
C ALA A 190 16.42 17.35 -4.23
N GLY A 191 16.33 18.65 -4.56
CA GLY A 191 17.26 19.31 -5.46
C GLY A 191 18.71 19.34 -4.98
N LYS A 192 18.96 19.17 -3.68
CA LYS A 192 20.29 19.19 -3.06
C LYS A 192 20.87 17.81 -2.74
N TRP A 193 20.13 16.72 -2.98
CA TRP A 193 20.62 15.37 -2.61
C TRP A 193 21.91 14.98 -3.31
N ARG A 194 22.13 15.44 -4.55
CA ARG A 194 23.39 15.18 -5.27
C ARG A 194 24.61 15.81 -4.61
N GLU A 195 24.43 16.91 -3.88
CA GLU A 195 25.50 17.62 -3.17
C GLU A 195 25.92 16.88 -1.88
N ALA A 196 25.05 16.02 -1.34
CA ALA A 196 25.33 15.26 -0.12
C ALA A 196 26.19 14.00 -0.36
N VAL A 197 26.44 13.64 -1.62
CA VAL A 197 27.14 12.42 -2.02
C VAL A 197 28.64 12.54 -1.73
N SER A 198 29.17 11.59 -0.97
CA SER A 198 30.60 11.53 -0.62
C SER A 198 31.34 10.33 -1.24
N GLY A 199 30.63 9.46 -1.98
CA GLY A 199 31.23 8.25 -2.57
C GLY A 199 30.35 7.57 -3.62
N PRO A 200 30.89 6.58 -4.36
CA PRO A 200 30.19 5.94 -5.47
C PRO A 200 28.91 5.21 -5.05
N HIS A 201 28.93 4.48 -3.93
CA HIS A 201 27.74 3.81 -3.42
C HIS A 201 26.61 4.80 -3.08
N GLN A 202 26.94 5.90 -2.40
CA GLN A 202 25.99 6.96 -2.10
C GLN A 202 25.43 7.63 -3.35
N ALA A 203 26.23 7.74 -4.42
CA ALA A 203 25.78 8.26 -5.70
C ALA A 203 24.71 7.37 -6.34
N GLU A 204 24.84 6.04 -6.21
CA GLU A 204 23.83 5.08 -6.67
C GLU A 204 22.54 5.19 -5.85
N VAL A 205 22.65 5.29 -4.51
CA VAL A 205 21.49 5.51 -3.63
C VAL A 205 20.73 6.78 -4.03
N VAL A 206 21.44 7.92 -4.18
CA VAL A 206 20.80 9.18 -4.59
C VAL A 206 20.20 9.09 -5.99
N LYS A 207 20.83 8.35 -6.91
CA LYS A 207 20.26 8.11 -8.24
C LYS A 207 18.92 7.38 -8.16
N ASP A 208 18.82 6.32 -7.36
CA ASP A 208 17.57 5.56 -7.21
C ASP A 208 16.51 6.33 -6.39
N LEU A 209 16.91 7.15 -5.40
CA LEU A 209 16.00 8.07 -4.71
C LEU A 209 15.36 9.07 -5.69
N MET A 210 16.17 9.68 -6.55
CA MET A 210 15.66 10.61 -7.56
C MET A 210 14.81 9.89 -8.60
N GLY A 211 15.21 8.68 -9.03
CA GLY A 211 14.42 7.87 -9.95
C GLY A 211 13.04 7.49 -9.40
N ALA A 212 12.96 7.08 -8.13
CA ALA A 212 11.69 6.82 -7.44
C ALA A 212 10.81 8.06 -7.39
N ARG A 213 11.41 9.21 -7.05
CA ARG A 213 10.72 10.50 -7.00
C ARG A 213 10.16 10.91 -8.37
N ASP A 214 10.97 10.81 -9.43
CA ASP A 214 10.56 11.14 -10.80
C ASP A 214 9.44 10.21 -11.28
N ALA A 215 9.53 8.91 -10.98
CA ALA A 215 8.48 7.95 -11.28
C ALA A 215 7.16 8.31 -10.60
N MET A 216 7.20 8.70 -9.32
CA MET A 216 6.01 9.12 -8.57
C MET A 216 5.36 10.38 -9.15
N LEU A 217 6.16 11.38 -9.53
CA LEU A 217 5.67 12.58 -10.21
C LEU A 217 4.97 12.22 -11.54
N GLY A 218 5.56 11.29 -12.30
CA GLY A 218 4.96 10.76 -13.52
C GLY A 218 3.64 10.02 -13.26
N ILE A 219 3.59 9.17 -12.23
CA ILE A 219 2.37 8.46 -11.81
C ILE A 219 1.27 9.47 -11.46
N ARG A 220 1.55 10.46 -10.61
CA ARG A 220 0.57 11.51 -10.26
C ARG A 220 0.06 12.26 -11.49
N TYR A 221 0.97 12.66 -12.38
CA TYR A 221 0.61 13.31 -13.64
C TYR A 221 -0.37 12.45 -14.46
N HIS A 222 -0.08 11.17 -14.65
CA HIS A 222 -0.94 10.28 -15.44
C HIS A 222 -2.25 9.93 -14.72
N MET A 223 -2.26 9.86 -13.39
CA MET A 223 -3.48 9.71 -12.59
C MET A 223 -4.41 10.91 -12.77
N ARG A 224 -3.85 12.14 -12.75
CA ARG A 224 -4.60 13.36 -13.07
C ARG A 224 -5.16 13.35 -14.48
N LYS A 225 -4.35 12.98 -15.48
CA LYS A 225 -4.81 12.88 -16.88
C LYS A 225 -5.93 11.85 -17.08
N MET A 226 -5.85 10.72 -16.38
CA MET A 226 -6.95 9.76 -16.34
C MET A 226 -8.20 10.36 -15.71
N GLY A 227 -8.07 11.11 -14.61
CA GLY A 227 -9.18 11.80 -13.97
C GLY A 227 -9.85 12.84 -14.88
N GLU A 228 -9.05 13.73 -15.48
CA GLU A 228 -9.50 14.73 -16.45
C GLU A 228 -10.29 14.08 -17.60
N ALA A 229 -9.71 13.03 -18.21
CA ALA A 229 -10.32 12.34 -19.34
C ALA A 229 -11.60 11.56 -18.96
N ALA A 230 -11.66 11.04 -17.74
CA ALA A 230 -12.84 10.37 -17.19
C ALA A 230 -13.87 11.33 -16.58
N GLY A 231 -13.59 12.64 -16.52
CA GLY A 231 -14.46 13.65 -15.94
C GLY A 231 -14.66 13.50 -14.42
N ILE A 232 -13.65 13.00 -13.71
CA ILE A 232 -13.68 12.79 -12.26
C ILE A 232 -12.39 13.30 -11.59
N PRO A 233 -12.46 13.84 -10.36
CA PRO A 233 -11.29 14.39 -9.69
C PRO A 233 -10.50 13.27 -8.97
N ILE A 234 -9.73 12.45 -9.72
CA ILE A 234 -8.89 11.40 -9.12
C ILE A 234 -7.83 11.98 -8.18
N GLU A 235 -7.14 13.02 -8.62
CA GLU A 235 -6.34 13.88 -7.75
C GLU A 235 -6.89 15.30 -7.96
N PRO A 236 -7.81 15.77 -7.09
CA PRO A 236 -8.38 17.11 -7.18
C PRO A 236 -7.32 18.20 -7.07
N GLU A 237 -7.60 19.38 -7.62
CA GLU A 237 -6.68 20.53 -7.61
C GLU A 237 -6.16 20.88 -6.20
N THR A 238 -7.02 20.83 -5.19
CA THR A 238 -6.64 21.08 -3.79
C THR A 238 -5.64 20.04 -3.27
N GLN A 239 -5.79 18.78 -3.66
CA GLN A 239 -4.81 17.74 -3.32
C GLN A 239 -3.54 17.90 -4.14
N THR A 240 -3.62 18.30 -5.41
CA THR A 240 -2.43 18.57 -6.22
C THR A 240 -1.55 19.63 -5.58
N GLN A 241 -2.13 20.76 -5.16
CA GLN A 241 -1.41 21.85 -4.49
C GLN A 241 -0.74 21.37 -3.20
N LEU A 242 -1.49 20.68 -2.33
CA LEU A 242 -0.96 20.10 -1.10
C LEU A 242 0.19 19.12 -1.36
N LEU A 243 0.03 18.23 -2.33
CA LEU A 243 1.00 17.19 -2.65
C LEU A 243 2.24 17.77 -3.34
N ASP A 244 2.12 18.86 -4.09
CA ASP A 244 3.25 19.57 -4.69
C ASP A 244 4.08 20.29 -3.62
N GLU A 245 3.41 20.96 -2.67
CA GLU A 245 4.06 21.50 -1.48
C GLU A 245 4.73 20.40 -0.67
N THR A 246 4.03 19.29 -0.40
CA THR A 246 4.56 18.12 0.30
C THR A 246 5.81 17.59 -0.38
N MET A 247 5.78 17.42 -1.71
CA MET A 247 6.94 16.96 -2.47
C MET A 247 8.11 17.93 -2.36
N SER A 248 7.90 19.23 -2.20
CA SER A 248 8.97 20.22 -2.07
C SER A 248 9.70 20.18 -0.72
N MET A 249 9.13 19.51 0.28
CA MET A 249 9.68 19.46 1.63
C MET A 249 10.95 18.61 1.73
N GLU A 250 11.74 18.88 2.77
CA GLU A 250 12.96 18.16 3.07
C GLU A 250 12.70 16.67 3.33
N GLY A 251 13.54 15.81 2.76
CA GLY A 251 13.46 14.37 2.96
C GLY A 251 12.22 13.68 2.36
N VAL A 252 11.31 14.37 1.67
CA VAL A 252 10.16 13.72 1.02
C VAL A 252 10.58 13.08 -0.30
N VAL A 253 10.36 11.78 -0.44
CA VAL A 253 10.65 11.02 -1.67
C VAL A 253 9.41 10.88 -2.53
N LEU A 254 8.30 10.47 -1.93
CA LEU A 254 7.04 10.17 -2.60
C LEU A 254 5.92 10.94 -1.90
N ALA A 255 4.92 11.35 -2.68
CA ALA A 255 3.63 11.76 -2.16
C ALA A 255 2.58 11.48 -3.23
N GLY A 256 1.34 11.24 -2.84
CA GLY A 256 0.25 10.97 -3.77
C GLY A 256 -1.09 10.74 -3.10
N VAL A 257 -2.08 10.42 -3.93
CA VAL A 257 -3.41 10.00 -3.49
C VAL A 257 -3.50 8.48 -3.57
N PRO A 258 -3.78 7.77 -2.47
CA PRO A 258 -3.92 6.31 -2.51
C PRO A 258 -5.31 5.90 -3.01
N GLY A 259 -5.43 4.64 -3.45
CA GLY A 259 -6.72 4.03 -3.77
C GLY A 259 -7.40 4.62 -5.00
N ALA A 260 -8.71 4.85 -4.92
CA ALA A 260 -9.51 5.39 -6.03
C ALA A 260 -9.21 6.87 -6.32
N GLY A 261 -8.55 7.56 -5.39
CA GLY A 261 -8.36 9.00 -5.44
C GLY A 261 -9.53 9.78 -4.82
N GLY A 262 -9.69 11.03 -5.20
CA GLY A 262 -10.74 11.90 -4.70
C GLY A 262 -10.25 12.69 -3.49
N PHE A 263 -11.04 12.74 -2.42
CA PHE A 263 -10.68 13.50 -1.21
C PHE A 263 -10.46 12.60 0.02
N ASP A 264 -10.35 11.29 -0.19
CA ASP A 264 -10.38 10.30 0.90
C ASP A 264 -9.11 10.34 1.75
N ALA A 265 -7.94 10.32 1.11
CA ALA A 265 -6.66 10.29 1.80
C ALA A 265 -5.54 10.85 0.93
N VAL A 266 -4.42 11.16 1.56
CA VAL A 266 -3.13 11.40 0.92
C VAL A 266 -2.06 10.54 1.59
N PHE A 267 -0.95 10.27 0.90
CA PHE A 267 0.20 9.63 1.50
C PHE A 267 1.48 10.37 1.16
N ALA A 268 2.51 10.17 1.99
CA ALA A 268 3.88 10.56 1.71
C ALA A 268 4.86 9.51 2.22
N VAL A 269 6.03 9.43 1.59
CA VAL A 269 7.16 8.63 2.06
C VAL A 269 8.33 9.56 2.30
N THR A 270 8.78 9.64 3.56
CA THR A 270 9.90 10.46 4.01
C THR A 270 11.14 9.61 4.26
N LEU A 271 12.31 10.23 4.12
CA LEU A 271 13.60 9.68 4.53
C LEU A 271 13.81 9.85 6.04
N GLY A 272 14.46 8.86 6.63
CA GLY A 272 14.75 8.80 8.05
C GLY A 272 13.69 8.03 8.85
N SER A 273 13.89 7.98 10.16
CA SER A 273 12.94 7.35 11.09
C SER A 273 11.64 8.16 11.20
N SER A 274 10.59 7.55 11.73
CA SER A 274 9.30 8.23 11.96
C SER A 274 9.38 9.42 12.94
N SER A 275 10.46 9.51 13.72
CA SER A 275 10.73 10.63 14.63
C SER A 275 11.66 11.69 14.01
N SER A 276 11.96 11.58 12.71
CA SER A 276 12.79 12.57 12.03
C SER A 276 12.13 13.95 11.99
N SER A 277 12.96 14.99 11.97
CA SER A 277 12.50 16.38 11.84
C SER A 277 11.66 16.58 10.58
N SER A 278 11.97 15.88 9.48
CA SER A 278 11.22 15.93 8.23
C SER A 278 9.80 15.39 8.38
N SER A 279 9.63 14.23 9.02
CA SER A 279 8.31 13.63 9.29
C SER A 279 7.46 14.52 10.19
N ASN A 280 8.04 15.06 11.27
CA ASN A 280 7.34 15.95 12.19
C ASN A 280 6.92 17.27 11.51
N ASN A 281 7.81 17.83 10.67
CA ASN A 281 7.50 19.04 9.92
C ASN A 281 6.37 18.78 8.90
N LEU A 282 6.39 17.63 8.21
CA LEU A 282 5.33 17.24 7.29
C LEU A 282 3.97 17.13 7.99
N MET A 283 3.92 16.44 9.15
CA MET A 283 2.70 16.34 9.95
C MET A 283 2.15 17.72 10.36
N ARG A 284 3.03 18.67 10.71
CA ARG A 284 2.64 20.03 11.05
C ARG A 284 2.04 20.78 9.85
N VAL A 285 2.68 20.69 8.68
CA VAL A 285 2.17 21.30 7.44
C VAL A 285 0.83 20.70 7.05
N TRP A 286 0.69 19.37 7.05
CA TRP A 286 -0.59 18.71 6.79
C TRP A 286 -1.68 19.18 7.75
N SER A 287 -1.36 19.28 9.05
CA SER A 287 -2.30 19.77 10.06
C SER A 287 -2.75 21.22 9.78
N SER A 288 -1.86 22.10 9.32
CA SER A 288 -2.25 23.47 8.92
C SER A 288 -3.12 23.53 7.68
N HIS A 289 -3.12 22.46 6.86
CA HIS A 289 -4.02 22.28 5.72
C HIS A 289 -5.29 21.48 6.08
N ASN A 290 -5.59 21.28 7.37
CA ASN A 290 -6.70 20.43 7.87
C ASN A 290 -6.62 18.97 7.41
N VAL A 291 -5.42 18.47 7.12
CA VAL A 291 -5.18 17.07 6.85
C VAL A 291 -4.68 16.43 8.13
N LEU A 292 -5.47 15.53 8.70
CA LEU A 292 -5.14 14.79 9.92
C LEU A 292 -4.06 13.74 9.59
N PRO A 293 -2.82 13.88 10.11
CA PRO A 293 -1.81 12.85 9.94
C PRO A 293 -2.20 11.60 10.76
N LEU A 294 -2.24 10.45 10.11
CA LEU A 294 -2.50 9.17 10.74
C LEU A 294 -1.17 8.55 11.16
N LEU A 295 -1.06 8.21 12.44
CA LEU A 295 0.08 7.50 13.01
C LEU A 295 0.02 6.02 12.65
N VAL A 296 0.24 5.73 11.38
CA VAL A 296 0.34 4.37 10.85
C VAL A 296 1.79 4.07 10.45
N ARG A 297 2.13 2.79 10.44
CA ARG A 297 3.40 2.28 9.92
C ARG A 297 3.12 1.11 9.01
N GLU A 298 4.04 0.84 8.09
CA GLU A 298 3.98 -0.39 7.32
C GLU A 298 4.01 -1.60 8.28
N ASP A 299 3.07 -2.53 8.10
CA ASP A 299 3.07 -3.82 8.78
C ASP A 299 3.20 -4.96 7.75
N PRO A 300 4.39 -5.54 7.58
CA PRO A 300 4.63 -6.55 6.57
C PRO A 300 4.11 -7.94 6.97
N ARG A 301 3.51 -8.09 8.15
CA ARG A 301 3.14 -9.41 8.69
C ARG A 301 1.84 -9.94 8.10
N GLY A 302 0.86 -9.11 7.77
CA GLY A 302 -0.47 -9.64 7.44
C GLY A 302 -1.06 -10.42 8.63
N VAL A 303 -1.68 -11.57 8.39
CA VAL A 303 -2.34 -12.32 9.47
C VAL A 303 -1.31 -12.95 10.42
N SER A 304 -1.60 -12.86 11.72
CA SER A 304 -0.76 -13.42 12.79
C SER A 304 -1.58 -13.68 14.05
N LEU A 305 -1.17 -14.68 14.83
CA LEU A 305 -1.72 -14.90 16.18
C LEU A 305 -1.15 -13.89 17.16
N GLU A 306 -2.00 -13.34 18.02
CA GLU A 306 -1.59 -12.49 19.13
C GLU A 306 -1.08 -13.38 20.28
N THR A 307 0.24 -13.42 20.48
CA THR A 307 0.89 -14.29 21.47
C THR A 307 1.05 -13.64 22.85
N HIS A 308 0.74 -12.35 22.99
CA HIS A 308 1.08 -11.58 24.19
C HIS A 308 -0.10 -10.82 24.84
N GLY A 309 -1.33 -11.30 24.67
CA GLY A 309 -2.53 -10.68 25.24
C GLY A 309 -3.05 -9.49 24.42
N ASP A 310 -4.14 -8.86 24.89
CA ASP A 310 -4.89 -7.86 24.13
C ASP A 310 -4.03 -6.64 23.74
N PRO A 311 -3.77 -6.38 22.44
CA PRO A 311 -2.90 -5.30 21.99
C PRO A 311 -3.43 -3.91 22.38
N ARG A 312 -4.74 -3.75 22.59
CA ARG A 312 -5.34 -2.49 23.07
C ARG A 312 -4.79 -2.09 24.44
N THR A 313 -4.38 -3.07 25.26
CA THR A 313 -3.82 -2.82 26.60
C THR A 313 -2.36 -2.38 26.56
N ARG A 314 -1.65 -2.62 25.46
CA ARG A 314 -0.20 -2.36 25.33
C ARG A 314 0.16 -1.22 24.39
N GLN A 315 -0.47 -1.13 23.22
CA GLN A 315 -0.05 -0.21 22.15
C GLN A 315 -0.62 1.20 22.30
N VAL A 316 -1.86 1.34 22.76
CA VAL A 316 -2.46 2.67 23.01
C VAL A 316 -1.69 3.39 24.12
N THR A 317 -1.29 2.67 25.17
CA THR A 317 -0.54 3.22 26.30
C THR A 317 0.91 3.56 25.92
N SER A 318 1.60 2.77 25.09
CA SER A 318 2.99 3.03 24.70
C SER A 318 3.16 4.14 23.66
N GLU A 319 2.27 4.22 22.67
CA GLU A 319 2.34 5.27 21.64
C GLU A 319 1.90 6.63 22.23
N VAL A 320 0.80 6.68 23.01
CA VAL A 320 0.34 7.92 23.66
C VAL A 320 1.38 8.46 24.64
N SER A 321 2.10 7.61 25.36
CA SER A 321 3.17 8.04 26.27
C SER A 321 4.44 8.53 25.56
N SER A 322 4.59 8.23 24.26
CA SER A 322 5.72 8.71 23.44
C SER A 322 5.44 10.04 22.72
N ILE A 323 4.18 10.48 22.69
CA ILE A 323 3.78 11.78 22.14
C ILE A 323 4.21 12.86 23.14
N LYS A 324 5.30 13.56 22.84
CA LYS A 324 5.62 14.83 23.51
C LYS A 324 4.72 15.90 22.90
N ILE A 325 3.70 16.30 23.65
CA ILE A 325 2.99 17.55 23.40
C ILE A 325 3.84 18.61 24.07
N ASP A 326 4.58 19.39 23.27
CA ASP A 326 5.19 20.62 23.77
C ASP A 326 4.07 21.66 23.90
N ASP A 327 3.93 22.23 25.11
CA ASP A 327 3.00 23.31 25.45
C ASP A 327 3.27 24.61 24.66
#